data_AF-A0A7V9HD71-F1
#
_entry.id   AF-A0A7V9HD71-F1
#
_cell.length_a   1.000
_cell.length_b   1.000
_cell.length_c   1.000
_cell.angle_alpha   90.00
_cell.angle_beta   90.00
_cell.angle_gamma   90.00
#
_symmetry.space_group_name_H-M   'P 1'
#
loop_
_entity.id
_entity.type
_entity.pdbx_description
1 polymer ?
#
loop_
_entity_poly.entity_id
_entity_poly.type
_entity_poly.pdbx_seq_one_letter_code
_entity_poly.pdbx_strand_id
1 'polypeptide(L)'
;MRFVDFLKTTVLLSAAAATLLGTLTVLGATREVDPLPVYVSAVWWTLAAFYGAYLGRQGETNPPITRLLAEARSATTLPELRPAVTLLNRLWSLLLFVLLAGIVGSFVPPVAGIATGFAIIWPLSIRRQERAVAAIEERDAVRFYVDQTSPFKPTKLIRTPGFGGNFLAIRPG
;
A
#
# COMPACT_ATOMS: atom_id res chain seq x y z
N MET A 1 -10.96 -9.23 -2.72
CA MET A 1 -11.22 -7.79 -2.40
C MET A 1 -11.01 -6.96 -3.65
N ARG A 2 -11.58 -5.74 -3.73
CA ARG A 2 -11.27 -4.85 -4.85
C ARG A 2 -9.82 -4.40 -4.79
N PHE A 3 -9.21 -4.16 -5.94
CA PHE A 3 -7.82 -3.72 -6.01
C PHE A 3 -7.62 -2.31 -5.43
N VAL A 4 -8.59 -1.43 -5.62
CA VAL A 4 -8.65 -0.09 -5.01
C VAL A 4 -8.61 -0.18 -3.47
N ASP A 5 -9.45 -1.04 -2.87
CA ASP A 5 -9.47 -1.25 -1.42
C ASP A 5 -8.14 -1.81 -0.90
N PHE A 6 -7.51 -2.69 -1.67
CA PHE A 6 -6.19 -3.24 -1.33
C PHE A 6 -5.10 -2.16 -1.29
N LEU A 7 -5.04 -1.29 -2.30
CA LEU A 7 -4.10 -0.19 -2.35
C LEU A 7 -4.30 0.76 -1.17
N LYS A 8 -5.56 1.13 -0.90
CA LYS A 8 -5.92 1.97 0.24
C LYS A 8 -5.51 1.35 1.58
N THR A 9 -5.83 0.06 1.78
CA THR A 9 -5.49 -0.67 3.01
C THR A 9 -3.97 -0.75 3.20
N THR A 10 -3.22 -0.96 2.12
CA THR A 10 -1.75 -0.98 2.16
C THR A 10 -1.18 0.36 2.62
N VAL A 11 -1.68 1.47 2.05
CA VAL A 11 -1.25 2.83 2.45
C VAL A 11 -1.57 3.10 3.92
N LEU A 12 -2.78 2.75 4.37
CA LEU A 12 -3.19 2.94 5.77
C LEU A 12 -2.36 2.09 6.74
N LEU A 13 -2.09 0.83 6.41
CA LEU A 13 -1.26 -0.05 7.24
C LEU A 13 0.20 0.43 7.30
N SER A 14 0.77 0.89 6.19
CA SER A 14 2.11 1.47 6.19
C SER A 14 2.17 2.76 7.03
N ALA A 15 1.15 3.62 6.95
CA ALA A 15 1.07 4.83 7.77
C ALA A 15 0.95 4.50 9.27
N ALA A 16 0.15 3.49 9.62
CA ALA A 16 0.05 2.99 10.99
C ALA A 16 1.39 2.43 11.50
N ALA A 17 2.10 1.68 10.65
CA ALA A 17 3.44 1.18 10.95
C ALA A 17 4.47 2.31 11.17
N ALA A 18 4.45 3.33 10.31
CA ALA A 18 5.28 4.53 10.48
C ALA A 18 5.00 5.23 11.82
N THR A 19 3.72 5.33 12.19
CA THR A 19 3.29 5.92 13.47
C THR A 19 3.81 5.11 14.65
N LEU A 20 3.69 3.78 14.59
CA LEU A 20 4.20 2.88 15.64
C LEU A 20 5.71 3.00 15.81
N LEU A 21 6.48 2.90 14.71
CA LEU A 21 7.94 3.00 14.75
C LEU A 21 8.40 4.39 15.22
N GLY A 22 7.72 5.46 14.79
CA GLY A 22 8.01 6.81 15.26
C GLY A 22 7.78 6.95 16.77
N THR A 23 6.68 6.37 17.27
CA THR A 23 6.37 6.34 18.70
C THR A 23 7.44 5.60 19.49
N LEU A 24 7.87 4.42 19.02
CA LEU A 24 8.94 3.64 19.65
C LEU A 24 10.28 4.40 19.63
N THR A 25 10.58 5.13 18.56
CA THR A 25 11.78 5.96 18.46
C THR A 25 11.77 7.06 19.53
N VAL A 26 10.65 7.78 19.68
CA VAL A 26 10.50 8.84 20.69
C VAL A 26 10.57 8.27 22.11
N LEU A 27 9.89 7.15 22.38
CA LEU A 27 9.94 6.48 23.68
C LEU A 27 11.36 5.99 24.01
N GLY A 28 12.09 5.45 23.04
CA GLY A 28 13.50 5.07 23.21
C GLY A 28 14.37 6.27 23.56
N ALA A 29 14.18 7.39 22.87
CA ALA A 29 14.95 8.61 23.11
C ALA A 29 14.72 9.24 24.48
N THR A 30 13.56 9.06 25.11
CA THR A 30 13.33 9.56 26.49
C THR A 30 14.25 8.89 27.53
N ARG A 31 14.89 7.78 27.18
CA ARG A 31 15.83 7.05 28.05
C ARG A 31 17.28 7.46 27.82
N GLU A 32 17.58 8.21 26.76
CA GLU A 32 18.93 8.65 26.41
C GLU A 32 19.16 10.09 26.88
N VAL A 33 20.41 10.39 27.28
CA VAL A 33 20.82 11.75 27.70
C VAL A 33 21.11 12.64 26.48
N ASP A 34 21.50 12.03 25.36
CA ASP A 34 21.85 12.77 24.14
C ASP A 34 20.59 12.99 23.27
N PRO A 35 20.18 14.24 23.01
CA PRO A 35 19.02 14.54 22.17
C PRO A 35 19.31 14.46 20.66
N LEU A 36 20.57 14.31 20.25
CA LEU A 36 20.98 14.34 18.85
C LEU A 36 20.23 13.31 17.96
N PRO A 37 19.98 12.06 18.38
CA PRO A 37 19.24 11.08 17.58
C PRO A 37 17.79 11.51 17.26
N VAL A 38 17.15 12.27 18.15
CA VAL A 38 15.78 12.78 17.96
C VAL A 38 15.76 13.83 16.86
N TYR A 39 16.68 14.80 16.92
CA TYR A 39 16.77 15.85 15.91
C TYR A 39 17.11 15.29 14.53
N VAL A 40 18.06 14.35 14.46
CA VAL A 40 18.42 13.66 13.21
C VAL A 40 17.21 12.90 12.65
N SER A 41 16.46 12.18 13.49
CA SER A 41 15.25 11.47 13.09
C SER A 41 14.17 12.44 12.58
N ALA A 42 13.94 13.56 13.27
CA ALA A 42 12.95 14.56 12.86
C ALA A 42 13.28 15.19 11.50
N VAL A 43 14.54 15.54 11.27
CA VAL A 43 15.01 16.04 9.96
C VAL A 43 14.80 14.97 8.89
N TRP A 44 15.21 13.73 9.17
CA TRP A 44 15.04 12.61 8.25
C TRP A 44 13.57 12.35 7.90
N TRP A 45 12.66 12.35 8.88
CA TRP A 45 11.22 12.15 8.67
C TRP A 45 10.60 13.27 7.83
N THR A 46 11.07 14.50 8.02
CA THR A 46 10.62 15.65 7.22
C THR A 46 11.06 15.49 5.76
N LEU A 47 12.31 15.13 5.52
CA LEU A 47 12.84 14.85 4.17
C LEU A 47 12.11 13.68 3.52
N ALA A 48 11.89 12.59 4.27
CA ALA A 48 11.14 11.42 3.85
C ALA A 48 9.69 11.78 3.45
N ALA A 49 9.01 12.59 4.27
CA ALA A 49 7.66 13.05 3.97
C ALA A 49 7.62 13.91 2.71
N PHE A 50 8.57 14.84 2.57
CA PHE A 50 8.66 15.70 1.38
C PHE A 50 8.95 14.88 0.12
N TYR A 51 9.93 13.98 0.16
CA TYR A 51 10.32 13.15 -0.98
C TYR A 51 9.23 12.15 -1.37
N GLY A 52 8.61 11.48 -0.39
CA GLY A 52 7.47 10.59 -0.64
C GLY A 52 6.28 11.35 -1.22
N ALA A 53 5.98 12.54 -0.72
CA ALA A 53 4.91 13.38 -1.25
C ALA A 53 5.21 13.88 -2.66
N TYR A 54 6.47 14.23 -2.92
CA TYR A 54 6.98 14.61 -4.23
C TYR A 54 6.77 13.43 -5.19
N LEU A 55 7.29 12.23 -4.92
CA LEU A 55 7.14 11.07 -5.79
C LEU A 55 5.66 10.71 -6.06
N GLY A 56 4.83 10.70 -5.02
CA GLY A 56 3.41 10.37 -5.12
C GLY A 56 2.52 11.47 -5.66
N ARG A 57 3.08 12.52 -6.30
CA ARG A 57 2.28 13.59 -6.91
C ARG A 57 1.66 13.17 -8.25
N GLN A 58 2.29 12.22 -8.95
CA GLN A 58 1.81 11.77 -10.26
C GLN A 58 0.44 11.10 -10.12
N GLY A 59 -0.51 11.54 -10.94
CA GLY A 59 -1.87 10.99 -11.00
C GLY A 59 -2.00 9.78 -11.92
N GLU A 60 -0.90 9.37 -12.56
CA GLU A 60 -0.87 8.24 -13.46
C GLU A 60 -0.50 6.95 -12.72
N THR A 61 -1.03 5.83 -13.23
CA THR A 61 -0.70 4.51 -12.73
C THR A 61 0.76 4.20 -13.06
N ASN A 62 1.51 3.74 -12.06
CA ASN A 62 2.92 3.39 -12.23
C ASN A 62 3.06 2.24 -13.25
N PRO A 63 4.06 2.23 -14.16
CA PRO A 63 4.26 1.19 -15.17
C PRO A 63 4.03 -0.28 -14.71
N PRO A 64 4.44 -0.72 -13.51
CA PRO A 64 4.13 -2.06 -13.03
C PRO A 64 2.63 -2.31 -12.84
N ILE A 65 1.89 -1.33 -12.32
CA ILE A 65 0.43 -1.43 -12.12
C ILE A 65 -0.28 -1.44 -13.47
N THR A 66 0.17 -0.61 -14.41
CA THR A 66 -0.37 -0.62 -15.78
C THR A 66 -0.23 -1.99 -16.44
N ARG A 67 0.92 -2.67 -16.27
CA ARG A 67 1.12 -4.05 -16.73
C ARG A 67 0.18 -5.03 -16.02
N LEU A 68 0.04 -4.92 -14.71
CA LEU A 68 -0.88 -5.77 -13.94
C LEU A 68 -2.34 -5.63 -14.38
N LEU A 69 -2.77 -4.41 -14.72
CA LEU A 69 -4.11 -4.14 -15.26
C LEU A 69 -4.27 -4.71 -16.67
N ALA A 70 -3.24 -4.61 -17.51
CA ALA A 70 -3.24 -5.15 -18.87
C ALA A 70 -3.28 -6.70 -18.89
N GLU A 71 -2.63 -7.34 -17.92
CA GLU A 71 -2.62 -8.80 -17.76
C GLU A 71 -3.86 -9.35 -17.03
N ALA A 72 -4.81 -8.48 -16.64
CA ALA A 72 -5.97 -8.87 -15.88
C ALA A 72 -6.88 -9.83 -16.68
N ARG A 73 -7.19 -10.98 -16.09
CA ARG A 73 -8.06 -11.99 -16.71
C ARG A 73 -9.52 -11.56 -16.61
N SER A 74 -10.27 -11.62 -17.71
CA SER A 74 -11.73 -11.41 -17.69
C SER A 74 -12.44 -12.62 -17.08
N ALA A 75 -13.28 -12.39 -16.08
CA ALA A 75 -14.17 -13.41 -15.51
C ALA A 75 -15.60 -12.86 -15.35
N THR A 76 -16.58 -13.73 -15.55
CA THR A 76 -18.02 -13.41 -15.42
C THR A 76 -18.60 -13.78 -14.06
N THR A 77 -17.85 -14.52 -13.25
CA THR A 77 -18.22 -14.91 -11.89
C THR A 77 -17.45 -14.08 -10.86
N LEU A 78 -18.10 -13.74 -9.76
CA LEU A 78 -17.47 -13.04 -8.64
C LEU A 78 -16.48 -13.99 -7.94
N PRO A 79 -15.18 -13.64 -7.83
CA PRO A 79 -14.20 -14.48 -7.17
C PRO A 79 -14.48 -14.62 -5.66
N GLU A 80 -14.13 -15.75 -5.07
CA GLU A 80 -14.21 -15.92 -3.61
C GLU A 80 -13.33 -14.89 -2.88
N LEU A 81 -13.94 -14.09 -2.02
CA LEU A 81 -13.27 -13.02 -1.29
C LEU A 81 -12.77 -13.50 0.08
N ARG A 82 -11.44 -13.69 0.21
CA ARG A 82 -10.76 -13.86 1.51
C ARG A 82 -9.77 -12.70 1.77
N PRO A 83 -10.27 -11.49 2.09
CA PRO A 83 -9.46 -10.27 2.15
C PRO A 83 -8.28 -10.37 3.14
N ALA A 84 -8.52 -10.93 4.32
CA ALA A 84 -7.49 -11.03 5.36
C ALA A 84 -6.28 -11.88 4.94
N VAL A 85 -6.52 -13.04 4.30
CA VAL A 85 -5.45 -13.94 3.85
C VAL A 85 -4.67 -13.31 2.70
N THR A 86 -5.35 -12.61 1.78
CA THR A 86 -4.67 -11.91 0.68
C THR A 86 -3.80 -10.76 1.19
N LEU A 87 -4.29 -9.98 2.16
CA LEU A 87 -3.49 -8.93 2.81
C LEU A 87 -2.26 -9.52 3.50
N LEU A 88 -2.43 -10.58 4.29
CA LEU A 88 -1.33 -11.22 5.02
C LEU A 88 -0.28 -11.79 4.08
N ASN A 89 -0.69 -12.54 3.04
CA ASN A 89 0.23 -13.12 2.05
C ASN A 89 0.95 -12.09 1.17
N ARG A 90 0.46 -10.85 1.10
CA ARG A 90 1.07 -9.80 0.26
C ARG A 90 1.88 -8.80 1.07
N LEU A 91 1.45 -8.51 2.30
CA LEU A 91 2.06 -7.54 3.19
C LEU A 91 2.98 -8.21 4.23
N TRP A 92 3.23 -9.52 4.13
CA TRP A 92 4.13 -10.21 5.04
C TRP A 92 5.53 -9.59 5.07
N SER A 93 6.03 -9.06 3.94
CA SER A 93 7.32 -8.38 3.88
C SER A 93 7.30 -7.06 4.65
N LEU A 94 6.19 -6.33 4.60
CA LEU A 94 5.99 -5.12 5.39
C LEU A 94 5.87 -5.46 6.87
N LEU A 95 5.10 -6.49 7.23
CA LEU A 95 5.00 -6.96 8.62
C LEU A 95 6.36 -7.37 9.17
N LEU A 96 7.12 -8.15 8.40
CA LEU A 96 8.47 -8.57 8.77
C LEU A 96 9.41 -7.37 8.92
N PHE A 97 9.34 -6.39 8.01
CA PHE A 97 10.11 -5.15 8.13
C PHE A 97 9.78 -4.39 9.42
N VAL A 98 8.50 -4.21 9.74
CA VAL A 98 8.06 -3.50 10.94
C VAL A 98 8.46 -4.25 12.21
N LEU A 99 8.32 -5.57 12.23
CA LEU A 99 8.73 -6.40 13.37
C LEU A 99 10.24 -6.33 13.59
N LEU A 100 11.05 -6.52 12.53
CA LEU A 100 12.50 -6.43 12.64
C LEU A 100 12.94 -5.03 13.04
N ALA A 101 12.39 -3.99 12.43
CA ALA A 101 12.72 -2.60 12.77
C ALA A 101 12.32 -2.25 14.21
N GLY A 102 11.16 -2.71 14.69
CA GLY A 102 10.71 -2.50 16.06
C GLY A 102 11.58 -3.25 17.08
N ILE A 103 11.91 -4.52 16.81
CA ILE A 103 12.78 -5.33 17.67
C ILE A 103 14.18 -4.72 17.72
N VAL A 104 14.83 -4.55 16.58
CA VAL A 104 16.20 -4.01 16.50
C VAL A 104 16.25 -2.58 17.03
N GLY A 105 15.24 -1.77 16.70
CA GLY A 105 15.10 -0.39 17.15
C GLY A 105 14.95 -0.24 18.67
N SER A 106 14.42 -1.27 19.35
CA SER A 106 14.34 -1.28 20.81
C SER A 106 15.71 -1.46 21.48
N PHE A 107 16.68 -2.07 20.78
CA PHE A 107 18.06 -2.23 21.25
C PHE A 107 19.00 -1.16 20.69
N VAL A 108 18.69 -0.61 19.51
CA VAL A 108 19.52 0.38 18.80
C VAL A 108 18.59 1.53 18.33
N PRO A 109 18.37 2.57 19.15
CA PRO A 109 17.37 3.61 18.89
C PRO A 109 17.49 4.32 17.52
N PRO A 110 18.70 4.59 16.97
CA PRO A 110 18.83 5.17 15.63
C PRO A 110 18.20 4.33 14.51
N VAL A 111 18.15 3.00 14.68
CA VAL A 111 17.59 2.08 13.66
C VAL A 111 16.08 2.27 13.54
N ALA A 112 15.37 2.45 14.65
CA ALA A 112 13.93 2.73 14.65
C ALA A 112 13.63 4.04 13.91
N GLY A 113 14.43 5.08 14.15
CA GLY A 113 14.28 6.39 13.51
C GLY A 113 14.47 6.33 12.01
N ILE A 114 15.50 5.63 11.54
CA ILE A 114 15.76 5.44 10.10
C ILE A 114 14.62 4.64 9.45
N ALA A 115 14.23 3.52 10.06
CA ALA A 115 13.15 2.65 9.56
C ALA A 115 11.80 3.39 9.46
N THR A 116 11.52 4.27 10.41
CA THR A 116 10.33 5.14 10.39
C THR A 116 10.30 6.00 9.13
N GLY A 117 11.42 6.62 8.72
CA GLY A 117 11.46 7.42 7.50
C GLY A 117 11.17 6.61 6.24
N PHE A 118 11.67 5.37 6.13
CA PHE A 118 11.30 4.49 5.02
C PHE A 118 9.81 4.12 5.03
N ALA A 119 9.26 3.86 6.22
CA ALA A 119 7.83 3.61 6.41
C ALA A 119 6.94 4.83 6.09
N ILE A 120 7.50 6.05 6.09
CA ILE A 120 6.83 7.29 5.64
C ILE A 120 6.90 7.43 4.11
N ILE A 121 8.08 7.26 3.51
CA ILE A 121 8.29 7.48 2.06
C ILE A 121 7.37 6.57 1.24
N TRP A 122 7.33 5.28 1.61
CA TRP A 122 6.64 4.26 0.85
C TRP A 122 5.14 4.55 0.63
N PRO A 123 4.30 4.69 1.67
CA PRO A 123 2.87 4.97 1.48
C PRO A 123 2.63 6.30 0.76
N LEU A 124 3.43 7.32 1.04
CA LEU A 124 3.26 8.63 0.39
C LEU A 124 3.54 8.57 -1.11
N SER A 125 4.51 7.74 -1.52
CA SER A 125 4.85 7.57 -2.93
C SER A 125 3.73 6.91 -3.75
N ILE A 126 2.91 6.06 -3.13
CA ILE A 126 1.84 5.31 -3.83
C ILE A 126 0.42 5.79 -3.50
N ARG A 127 0.26 6.82 -2.66
CA ARG A 127 -1.04 7.30 -2.15
C ARG A 127 -2.07 7.69 -3.22
N ARG A 128 -1.64 8.02 -4.44
CA ARG A 128 -2.53 8.41 -5.55
C ARG A 128 -2.90 7.27 -6.49
N GLN A 129 -2.26 6.10 -6.35
CA GLN A 129 -2.49 4.96 -7.23
C GLN A 129 -3.92 4.42 -7.11
N GLU A 130 -4.50 4.43 -5.91
CA GLU A 130 -5.92 4.11 -5.69
C GLU A 130 -6.84 4.93 -6.59
N ARG A 131 -6.65 6.26 -6.60
CA ARG A 131 -7.47 7.20 -7.39
C ARG A 131 -7.26 7.02 -8.89
N ALA A 132 -6.02 6.79 -9.30
CA ALA A 132 -5.69 6.53 -10.71
C ALA A 132 -6.41 5.27 -11.22
N VAL A 133 -6.39 4.18 -10.45
CA VAL A 133 -7.10 2.94 -10.79
C VAL A 133 -8.61 3.15 -10.78
N ALA A 134 -9.15 3.85 -9.78
CA ALA A 134 -10.59 4.14 -9.70
C ALA A 134 -11.09 4.93 -10.93
N ALA A 135 -10.30 5.90 -11.41
CA ALA A 135 -10.63 6.65 -12.63
C ALA A 135 -10.64 5.75 -13.88
N ILE A 136 -9.74 4.76 -13.96
CA ILE A 136 -9.75 3.77 -15.05
C ILE A 136 -10.96 2.84 -14.95
N GLU A 137 -11.28 2.37 -13.74
CA GLU A 137 -12.48 1.55 -13.50
C GLU A 137 -13.77 2.26 -13.91
N GLU A 138 -13.88 3.56 -13.58
CA GLU A 138 -15.02 4.40 -13.94
C GLU A 138 -15.10 4.66 -15.45
N ARG A 139 -13.97 5.02 -16.09
CA ARG A 139 -13.89 5.25 -17.54
C ARG A 139 -14.21 4.01 -18.37
N ASP A 140 -13.69 2.85 -17.96
CA ASP A 140 -13.78 1.60 -18.72
C ASP A 140 -14.96 0.71 -18.27
N ALA A 141 -15.80 1.20 -17.34
CA ALA A 141 -16.95 0.50 -16.76
C ALA A 141 -16.61 -0.93 -16.27
N VAL A 142 -15.45 -1.09 -15.64
CA VAL A 142 -14.94 -2.38 -15.15
C VAL A 142 -14.50 -2.30 -13.70
N ARG A 143 -14.42 -3.46 -13.04
CA ARG A 143 -13.90 -3.57 -11.68
C ARG A 143 -12.79 -4.59 -11.62
N PHE A 144 -11.68 -4.23 -10.98
CA PHE A 144 -10.54 -5.10 -10.76
C PHE A 144 -10.59 -5.72 -9.37
N TYR A 145 -10.52 -7.04 -9.33
CA TYR A 145 -10.45 -7.84 -8.11
C TYR A 145 -9.08 -8.50 -8.02
N VAL A 146 -8.51 -8.55 -6.80
CA VAL A 146 -7.26 -9.27 -6.57
C VAL A 146 -7.54 -10.77 -6.57
N ASP A 147 -6.84 -11.51 -7.43
CA ASP A 147 -6.93 -12.97 -7.52
C ASP A 147 -6.21 -13.66 -6.36
N GLN A 148 -6.70 -14.83 -5.98
CA GLN A 148 -6.08 -15.67 -4.97
C GLN A 148 -4.79 -16.26 -5.53
N THR A 149 -3.68 -15.71 -5.07
CA THR A 149 -2.33 -16.16 -5.47
C THR A 149 -1.49 -16.42 -4.23
N SER A 150 -0.70 -17.50 -4.28
CA SER A 150 0.26 -17.86 -3.23
C SER A 150 1.24 -16.70 -2.95
N PRO A 151 1.74 -16.54 -1.71
CA PRO A 151 2.62 -15.44 -1.31
C PRO A 151 3.87 -15.25 -2.18
N PHE A 152 4.33 -16.31 -2.86
CA PHE A 152 5.50 -16.27 -3.76
C PHE A 152 5.15 -16.06 -5.24
N LYS A 153 3.86 -16.10 -5.63
CA LYS A 153 3.45 -15.87 -7.02
C LYS A 153 3.12 -14.39 -7.23
N PRO A 154 3.40 -13.82 -8.42
CA PRO A 154 3.04 -12.44 -8.72
C PRO A 154 1.53 -12.21 -8.57
N THR A 155 1.15 -10.99 -8.19
CA THR A 155 -0.25 -10.59 -8.05
C THR A 155 -0.94 -10.68 -9.40
N LYS A 156 -2.10 -11.33 -9.46
CA LYS A 156 -2.95 -11.36 -10.64
C LYS A 156 -4.25 -10.64 -10.35
N LEU A 157 -4.78 -9.98 -11.37
CA LEU A 157 -6.04 -9.27 -11.29
C LEU A 157 -7.09 -9.98 -12.13
N ILE A 158 -8.32 -9.96 -11.63
CA ILE A 158 -9.50 -10.40 -12.34
C ILE A 158 -10.32 -9.16 -12.70
N ARG A 159 -10.59 -9.00 -13.99
CA ARG A 159 -11.45 -7.95 -14.52
C ARG A 159 -12.88 -8.50 -14.60
N THR A 160 -13.80 -7.81 -13.94
CA THR A 160 -15.24 -8.11 -14.00
C THR A 160 -15.98 -6.90 -14.58
N PRO A 161 -17.10 -7.09 -15.28
CA PRO A 161 -17.93 -5.98 -15.72
C PRO A 161 -18.41 -5.15 -14.53
N GLY A 162 -18.33 -3.83 -14.62
CA GLY A 162 -18.98 -2.94 -13.66
C GLY A 162 -20.50 -3.05 -13.82
N PHE A 163 -21.23 -2.94 -12.71
CA PHE A 163 -22.70 -2.84 -12.72
C PHE A 163 -23.18 -1.47 -13.21
N GLY A 164 -22.70 -1.04 -14.39
CA GLY A 164 -23.05 0.21 -15.05
C GLY A 164 -23.82 -0.04 -16.34
N GLY A 165 -25.14 0.18 -16.30
CA GLY A 165 -25.93 0.69 -17.41
C GLY A 165 -26.38 -0.23 -18.56
N ASN A 166 -25.65 -1.29 -18.96
CA ASN A 166 -25.98 -1.98 -20.24
C ASN A 166 -26.30 -3.48 -20.16
N PHE A 167 -26.46 -4.05 -18.97
CA PHE A 167 -26.91 -5.45 -18.83
C PHE A 167 -28.43 -5.64 -19.04
N LEU A 168 -29.19 -4.56 -19.24
CA LEU A 168 -30.62 -4.58 -19.54
C LEU A 168 -30.93 -4.16 -21.00
N ALA A 169 -29.96 -4.20 -21.92
CA ALA A 169 -30.27 -4.19 -23.34
C ALA A 169 -30.90 -5.55 -23.71
N ILE A 170 -32.18 -5.64 -23.41
CA ILE A 170 -33.09 -6.72 -23.74
C ILE A 170 -32.94 -7.02 -25.24
N ARG A 171 -32.66 -8.29 -25.53
CA ARG A 171 -32.71 -8.89 -26.85
C ARG A 171 -34.14 -8.69 -27.39
N PRO A 172 -34.40 -7.92 -28.47
CA PRO A 172 -35.68 -8.02 -29.13
C PRO A 172 -35.70 -9.35 -29.89
N GLY A 173 -36.64 -10.22 -29.49
CA GLY A 173 -37.02 -11.39 -30.26
C GLY A 173 -37.83 -11.03 -31.49
#